data_AF-A0A1B6IM30-F1
#
_entry.id   AF-A0A1B6IM30-F1
#
_cell.length_a   1.000
_cell.length_b   1.000
_cell.length_c   1.000
_cell.angle_alpha   90.00
_cell.angle_beta   90.00
_cell.angle_gamma   90.00
#
_symmetry.space_group_name_H-M   'P 1'
#
loop_
_entity.id
_entity.type
_entity.pdbx_description
1 polymer ?
#
loop_
_entity_poly.entity_id
_entity_poly.type
_entity_poly.pdbx_seq_one_letter_code
_entity_poly.pdbx_strand_id
1 'polypeptide(L)'
;WHQSWAYQMDLEVVFTELGQFGKYQTLQYALLTIPLLASAFEEISYIFTSSEVDYRCLVPECEQANTTEFSPPWLSLAVPYRGDPPQPAWCDRYGVNLAINTTAKLCSSEMFLTNVTQTCNQ
;
A
#
# COMPACT_ATOMS: atom_id res chain seq x y z
N TRP A 1 35.85 -3.18 -7.22
CA TRP A 1 36.59 -3.01 -5.95
C TRP A 1 37.55 -1.82 -5.99
N HIS A 2 38.49 -1.70 -6.93
CA HIS A 2 39.39 -0.51 -7.04
C HIS A 2 38.68 0.86 -7.12
N GLN A 3 37.54 0.96 -7.82
CA GLN A 3 36.78 2.22 -7.95
C GLN A 3 36.29 2.79 -6.60
N SER A 4 35.95 1.92 -5.64
CA SER A 4 35.37 2.35 -4.36
C SER A 4 36.42 2.99 -3.45
N TRP A 5 37.67 2.53 -3.50
CA TRP A 5 38.78 3.04 -2.69
C TRP A 5 39.33 4.34 -3.27
N ALA A 6 39.35 4.47 -4.61
CA ALA A 6 39.69 5.72 -5.27
C ALA A 6 38.70 6.84 -4.90
N TYR A 7 37.40 6.55 -4.92
CA TYR A 7 36.37 7.52 -4.57
C TYR A 7 36.43 7.98 -3.10
N GLN A 8 36.78 7.07 -2.18
CA GLN A 8 36.97 7.43 -0.77
C GLN A 8 38.22 8.30 -0.54
N MET A 9 39.35 7.98 -1.21
CA MET A 9 40.56 8.79 -1.11
C MET A 9 40.39 10.20 -1.69
N ASP A 10 39.68 10.35 -2.82
CA ASP A 10 39.42 11.67 -3.41
C ASP A 10 38.55 12.55 -2.49
N LEU A 11 37.55 11.98 -1.82
CA LEU A 11 36.67 12.72 -0.91
C LEU A 11 37.42 13.22 0.33
N GLU A 12 38.28 12.38 0.92
CA GLU A 12 39.10 12.77 2.08
C GLU A 12 40.14 13.82 1.72
N VAL A 13 40.79 13.70 0.56
CA VAL A 13 41.74 14.71 0.06
C VAL A 13 41.02 16.04 -0.18
N VAL A 14 39.84 16.02 -0.82
CA VAL A 14 39.01 17.22 -1.00
C VAL A 14 38.63 17.86 0.33
N PHE A 15 38.26 17.08 1.35
CA PHE A 15 37.99 17.62 2.69
C PHE A 15 39.23 18.20 3.37
N THR A 16 40.41 17.67 3.08
CA THR A 16 41.69 18.15 3.63
C THR A 16 42.11 19.49 2.98
N GLU A 17 41.90 19.63 1.66
CA GLU A 17 42.22 20.84 0.89
C GLU A 17 41.23 22.00 1.08
N LEU A 18 39.97 21.71 1.42
CA LEU A 18 38.92 22.72 1.64
C LEU A 18 39.10 23.53 2.94
N GLY A 19 39.98 23.11 3.85
CA GLY A 19 40.21 23.74 5.16
C GLY A 19 39.06 23.52 6.15
N GLN A 20 39.29 23.81 7.44
CA GLN A 20 38.28 23.63 8.50
C GLN A 20 37.02 24.45 8.17
N PHE A 21 35.86 23.78 8.11
CA PHE A 21 34.55 24.39 7.81
C PHE A 21 34.37 25.72 8.55
N GLY A 22 34.38 26.82 7.80
CA GLY A 22 34.15 28.16 8.34
C GLY A 22 32.68 28.40 8.65
N LYS A 23 32.39 29.32 9.58
CA LYS A 23 31.01 29.70 9.98
C LYS A 23 30.09 30.01 8.79
N TYR A 24 30.63 30.65 7.75
CA TYR A 24 29.89 30.99 6.53
C TYR A 24 29.58 29.75 5.67
N GLN A 25 30.50 28.81 5.54
CA GLN A 25 30.28 27.57 4.80
C GLN A 25 29.23 26.70 5.50
N THR A 26 29.28 26.61 6.83
CA THR A 26 28.25 25.91 7.62
C THR A 26 26.87 26.54 7.46
N LEU A 27 26.79 27.87 7.48
CA LEU A 27 25.52 28.58 7.28
C LEU A 27 24.94 28.33 5.90
N GLN A 28 25.76 28.38 4.85
CA GLN A 28 25.32 28.12 3.48
C GLN A 28 24.84 26.67 3.32
N TYR A 29 25.60 25.70 3.85
CA TYR A 29 25.22 24.30 3.82
C TYR A 29 23.90 24.05 4.58
N ALA A 30 23.72 24.66 5.76
CA ALA A 30 22.48 24.58 6.51
C ALA A 30 21.29 25.17 5.72
N LEU A 31 21.47 26.33 5.09
CA LEU A 31 20.43 26.99 4.30
C LEU A 31 20.02 26.16 3.08
N LEU A 32 20.97 25.46 2.44
CA LEU A 32 20.70 24.53 1.33
C LEU A 32 20.06 23.22 1.80
N THR A 33 20.41 22.76 3.00
CA THR A 33 19.90 21.49 3.55
C THR A 33 18.45 21.60 4.01
N ILE A 34 18.01 22.76 4.50
CA ILE A 34 16.62 22.98 4.94
C ILE A 34 15.58 22.61 3.87
N PRO A 35 15.62 23.13 2.63
CA PRO A 35 14.66 22.74 1.59
C PRO A 35 14.83 21.30 1.11
N LEU A 36 16.05 20.74 1.16
CA LEU A 36 16.30 19.33 0.84
C LEU A 36 15.62 18.38 1.84
N LEU A 37 15.72 18.69 3.13
CA LEU A 37 15.06 17.92 4.18
C LEU A 37 13.54 17.99 4.03
N ALA A 38 12.98 19.18 3.81
CA ALA A 38 11.56 19.35 3.57
C ALA A 38 11.07 18.50 2.38
N SER A 39 11.83 18.47 1.29
CA SER A 39 11.52 17.66 0.10
C SER A 39 11.59 16.15 0.41
N ALA A 40 12.59 15.71 1.19
CA ALA A 40 12.72 14.31 1.58
C ALA A 40 11.57 13.83 2.48
N PHE A 41 11.06 14.67 3.38
CA PHE A 41 9.90 14.31 4.21
C PHE A 41 8.63 14.08 3.40
N GLU A 42 8.41 14.87 2.35
CA GLU A 42 7.28 14.70 1.43
C GLU A 42 7.40 13.38 0.65
N GLU A 43 8.60 13.05 0.13
CA GLU A 43 8.82 11.78 -0.57
C GLU A 43 8.59 10.56 0.35
N ILE A 44 9.08 10.62 1.59
CA ILE A 44 8.87 9.54 2.57
C ILE A 44 7.38 9.37 2.85
N SER A 45 6.66 10.47 3.06
CA SER A 45 5.22 10.44 3.34
C SER A 45 4.44 9.89 2.14
N TYR A 46 4.80 10.30 0.93
CA TYR A 46 4.19 9.80 -0.30
C TYR A 46 4.34 8.28 -0.44
N ILE A 47 5.52 7.71 -0.15
CA ILE A 47 5.74 6.26 -0.22
C ILE A 47 4.78 5.49 0.71
N PHE A 48 4.52 6.02 1.91
CA PHE A 48 3.60 5.37 2.86
C PHE A 48 2.12 5.60 2.51
N THR A 49 1.74 6.78 2.01
CA THR A 49 0.34 7.10 1.68
C THR A 49 -0.09 6.54 0.32
N SER A 50 0.82 6.46 -0.66
CA SER A 50 0.53 5.93 -2.00
C SER A 50 0.63 4.41 -2.10
N SER A 51 1.14 3.75 -1.05
CA SER A 51 1.12 2.30 -0.99
C SER A 51 -0.32 1.81 -0.94
N GLU A 52 -0.76 1.17 -2.01
CA GLU A 52 -2.05 0.51 -2.09
C GLU A 52 -1.98 -0.79 -1.27
N VAL A 53 -2.80 -0.88 -0.23
CA VAL A 53 -2.98 -2.12 0.52
C VAL A 53 -4.09 -2.89 -0.16
N ASP A 54 -3.94 -4.20 -0.33
CA ASP A 54 -5.02 -5.06 -0.80
C ASP A 54 -6.14 -5.09 0.26
N TYR A 55 -7.23 -4.36 0.02
CA TYR A 55 -8.43 -4.40 0.87
C TYR A 55 -9.64 -4.87 0.07
N ARG A 56 -10.59 -5.48 0.77
CA ARG A 56 -11.86 -5.90 0.19
C ARG A 56 -12.98 -5.70 1.19
N CYS A 57 -14.20 -5.74 0.71
CA CYS A 57 -15.38 -5.70 1.56
C CYS A 57 -15.54 -6.94 2.45
N LEU A 58 -16.08 -6.72 3.65
CA LEU A 58 -16.59 -7.80 4.49
C LEU A 58 -17.82 -8.45 3.84
N VAL A 59 -17.85 -9.79 3.83
CA VAL A 59 -19.01 -10.59 3.41
C VAL A 59 -19.67 -11.22 4.65
N PRO A 60 -20.63 -10.55 5.30
CA PRO A 60 -21.19 -10.97 6.60
C PRO A 60 -21.94 -12.31 6.53
N GLU A 61 -22.32 -12.76 5.34
CA GLU A 61 -22.95 -14.05 5.11
C GLU A 61 -21.96 -15.22 5.22
N CYS A 62 -20.66 -14.93 5.15
CA CYS A 62 -19.58 -15.88 4.97
C CYS A 62 -18.47 -15.79 6.01
N GLU A 63 -18.26 -14.61 6.55
CA GLU A 63 -17.19 -14.33 7.49
C GLU A 63 -17.62 -13.32 8.54
N GLN A 64 -16.92 -13.36 9.68
CA GLN A 64 -17.04 -12.39 10.74
C GLN A 64 -15.79 -11.51 10.71
N ALA A 65 -15.91 -10.24 11.12
CA ALA A 65 -14.82 -9.27 11.15
C ALA A 65 -13.56 -9.77 11.90
N ASN A 66 -13.71 -10.76 12.78
CA ASN A 66 -12.66 -11.23 13.67
C ASN A 66 -11.87 -12.44 13.10
N THR A 67 -12.37 -13.07 12.04
CA THR A 67 -11.81 -14.30 11.46
C THR A 67 -11.65 -14.20 9.94
N THR A 68 -11.48 -12.98 9.42
CA THR A 68 -11.39 -12.72 7.98
C THR A 68 -10.04 -13.18 7.43
N GLU A 69 -10.07 -14.13 6.49
CA GLU A 69 -8.91 -14.47 5.67
C GLU A 69 -8.89 -13.58 4.42
N PHE A 70 -7.74 -13.20 3.87
CA PHE A 70 -7.72 -12.29 2.70
C PHE A 70 -8.31 -12.93 1.42
N SER A 71 -7.98 -14.19 1.15
CA SER A 71 -8.33 -14.89 -0.09
C SER A 71 -8.93 -16.27 0.18
N PRO A 72 -10.14 -16.34 0.78
CA PRO A 72 -10.82 -17.61 0.96
C PRO A 72 -11.37 -18.15 -0.36
N PRO A 73 -11.56 -19.48 -0.49
CA PRO A 73 -11.97 -20.12 -1.75
C PRO A 73 -13.34 -19.64 -2.28
N TRP A 74 -14.23 -19.18 -1.40
CA TRP A 74 -15.56 -18.68 -1.77
C TRP A 74 -15.56 -17.22 -2.26
N LEU A 75 -14.46 -16.48 -2.14
CA LEU A 75 -14.40 -15.05 -2.44
C LEU A 75 -14.76 -14.74 -3.90
N SER A 76 -14.34 -15.60 -4.83
CA SER A 76 -14.65 -15.52 -6.27
C SER A 76 -16.14 -15.55 -6.60
N LEU A 77 -16.96 -16.06 -5.68
CA LEU A 77 -18.41 -16.14 -5.83
C LEU A 77 -19.12 -14.90 -5.28
N ALA A 78 -18.49 -14.22 -4.32
CA ALA A 78 -19.10 -13.14 -3.55
C ALA A 78 -18.70 -11.74 -4.05
N VAL A 79 -17.54 -11.62 -4.72
CA VAL A 79 -16.97 -10.33 -5.13
C VAL A 79 -16.59 -10.39 -6.61
N PRO A 80 -16.89 -9.34 -7.40
CA PRO A 80 -16.45 -9.27 -8.79
C PRO A 80 -14.93 -9.08 -8.88
N TYR A 81 -14.28 -9.84 -9.75
CA TYR A 81 -12.85 -9.69 -10.05
C TYR A 81 -12.67 -8.79 -11.27
N ARG A 82 -11.80 -7.78 -11.18
CA ARG A 82 -11.53 -6.80 -12.24
C ARG A 82 -10.02 -6.65 -12.44
N GLY A 83 -9.62 -6.22 -13.64
CA GLY A 83 -8.21 -5.97 -14.00
C GLY A 83 -7.45 -7.16 -14.59
N ASP A 84 -6.18 -6.93 -14.92
CA ASP A 84 -5.21 -7.94 -15.38
C ASP A 84 -3.87 -7.71 -14.63
N PRO A 85 -3.49 -8.57 -13.66
CA PRO A 85 -4.18 -9.80 -13.25
C PRO A 85 -5.52 -9.55 -12.53
N PRO A 86 -6.45 -10.52 -12.53
CA PRO A 86 -7.76 -10.35 -11.91
C PRO A 86 -7.65 -10.20 -10.39
N GLN A 87 -8.12 -9.07 -9.86
CA GLN A 87 -8.13 -8.77 -8.43
C GLN A 87 -9.57 -8.57 -7.92
N PRO A 88 -9.87 -8.93 -6.66
CA PRO A 88 -11.18 -8.69 -6.08
C PRO A 88 -11.48 -7.19 -6.00
N ALA A 89 -12.69 -6.78 -6.36
CA ALA A 89 -13.10 -5.39 -6.22
C ALA A 89 -13.09 -4.94 -4.76
N TRP A 90 -12.60 -3.73 -4.51
CA TRP A 90 -12.40 -3.23 -3.15
C TRP A 90 -13.68 -2.70 -2.49
N CYS A 91 -14.56 -2.09 -3.28
CA CYS A 91 -15.75 -1.38 -2.80
C CYS A 91 -17.07 -2.01 -3.27
N ASP A 92 -17.00 -3.07 -4.08
CA ASP A 92 -18.18 -3.71 -4.66
C ASP A 92 -18.23 -5.19 -4.30
N ARG A 93 -19.42 -5.69 -3.98
CA ARG A 93 -19.69 -7.11 -3.81
C ARG A 93 -20.99 -7.49 -4.52
N TYR A 94 -21.23 -8.78 -4.72
CA TYR A 94 -22.50 -9.23 -5.27
C TYR A 94 -23.64 -9.09 -4.24
N GLY A 95 -24.84 -8.83 -4.74
CA GLY A 95 -26.07 -8.85 -3.95
C GLY A 95 -26.35 -10.25 -3.41
N VAL A 96 -27.10 -10.35 -2.32
CA VAL A 96 -27.46 -11.65 -1.74
C VAL A 96 -28.93 -11.97 -1.95
N ASN A 97 -29.23 -13.25 -2.11
CA ASN A 97 -30.60 -13.74 -2.18
C ASN A 97 -31.14 -13.99 -0.76
N LEU A 98 -31.91 -13.03 -0.23
CA LEU A 98 -32.51 -13.05 1.11
C LEU A 98 -33.48 -14.23 1.37
N ALA A 99 -33.83 -15.02 0.35
CA ALA A 99 -34.70 -16.19 0.49
C ALA A 99 -33.99 -17.44 1.07
N ILE A 100 -32.66 -17.44 1.16
CA ILE A 100 -31.88 -18.57 1.69
C ILE A 100 -31.60 -18.32 3.17
N ASN A 101 -32.28 -19.08 4.03
CA ASN A 101 -32.13 -18.99 5.48
C ASN A 101 -30.70 -19.42 5.88
N THR A 102 -29.94 -18.48 6.44
CA THR A 102 -28.49 -18.50 6.70
C THR A 102 -28.08 -19.43 7.84
N THR A 103 -28.38 -20.73 7.71
CA THR A 103 -27.84 -21.76 8.62
C THR A 103 -26.78 -22.65 7.98
N ALA A 104 -26.39 -22.38 6.73
CA ALA A 104 -25.32 -23.13 6.09
C ALA A 104 -23.96 -22.51 6.43
N LYS A 105 -23.18 -23.22 7.25
CA LYS A 105 -21.73 -23.07 7.47
C LYS A 105 -20.86 -23.08 6.19
N LEU A 106 -21.46 -23.05 5.00
CA LEU A 106 -20.81 -23.16 3.70
C LEU A 106 -21.26 -21.99 2.81
N CYS A 107 -20.30 -21.15 2.43
CA CYS A 107 -20.46 -20.11 1.42
C CYS A 107 -20.67 -20.71 0.04
N SER A 108 -21.94 -20.89 -0.33
CA SER A 108 -22.33 -21.43 -1.63
C SER A 108 -22.61 -20.33 -2.65
N SER A 109 -22.38 -20.64 -3.92
CA SER A 109 -22.66 -19.77 -5.06
C SER A 109 -24.14 -19.34 -5.17
N GLU A 110 -25.06 -20.14 -4.65
CA GLU A 110 -26.51 -19.90 -4.74
C GLU A 110 -26.98 -18.68 -3.93
N MET A 111 -26.15 -18.22 -2.99
CA MET A 111 -26.46 -17.07 -2.15
C MET A 111 -26.20 -15.73 -2.85
N PHE A 112 -25.35 -15.72 -3.88
CA PHE A 112 -24.87 -14.50 -4.51
C PHE A 112 -25.51 -14.28 -5.88
N LEU A 113 -26.02 -13.08 -6.09
CA LEU A 113 -26.61 -12.63 -7.34
C LEU A 113 -25.51 -11.96 -8.19
N THR A 114 -24.86 -12.71 -9.07
CA THR A 114 -23.79 -12.19 -9.95
C THR A 114 -24.23 -11.08 -10.90
N ASN A 115 -25.55 -10.98 -11.15
CA ASN A 115 -26.15 -9.93 -11.97
C ASN A 115 -26.40 -8.62 -11.20
N VAL A 116 -26.24 -8.61 -9.88
CA VAL A 116 -26.48 -7.45 -9.03
C VAL A 116 -25.23 -7.16 -8.21
N THR A 117 -24.63 -5.99 -8.41
CA THR A 117 -23.51 -5.51 -7.59
C THR A 117 -24.01 -4.45 -6.62
N GLN A 118 -23.54 -4.52 -5.37
CA GLN A 118 -23.83 -3.56 -4.31
C GLN A 118 -22.52 -2.97 -3.80
N THR A 119 -22.54 -1.66 -3.52
CA THR A 119 -21.43 -0.96 -2.89
C THR A 119 -21.38 -1.29 -1.42
N CYS A 120 -20.17 -1.47 -0.90
CA CYS A 120 -19.96 -1.73 0.52
C CYS A 120 -20.07 -0.41 1.27
N ASN A 121 -21.01 -0.33 2.21
CA ASN A 121 -21.05 0.80 3.14
C ASN A 121 -19.82 0.69 4.05
N GLN A 122 -19.07 1.79 4.12
CA GLN A 122 -17.94 1.93 5.05
C GLN A 122 -18.40 1.78 6.51
#